data_AF-A0A8J7VEX2-F1
#
_entry.id   AF-A0A8J7VEX2-F1
#
_cell.length_a   1.000
_cell.length_b   1.000
_cell.length_c   1.000
_cell.angle_alpha   90.00
_cell.angle_beta   90.00
_cell.angle_gamma   90.00
#
_symmetry.space_group_name_H-M   'P 1'
#
loop_
_entity.id
_entity.type
_entity.pdbx_description
1 polymer ?
#
loop_
_entity_poly.entity_id
_entity_poly.type
_entity_poly.pdbx_seq_one_letter_code
_entity_poly.pdbx_strand_id
1 'polypeptide(L)'
;MKPLREVSFKNHKWQCRLEFFPDRVEYVWDKWGLGVEKTRTVIMRDALSPHLSEGNAVGAYMSSPLIRAGVFLTLSVFSFGLLPAPWHYIGYFFVLSALLSLGFAASRIGTTYWLSILKKDGGIAVGVHVTKWSQAERDEFKDFFRKWVEAHTAGTDNERAAPARV
;
A
#
# COMPACT_ATOMS: atom_id res chain seq x y z
N MET A 1 -24.12 -13.47 -1.05
CA MET A 1 -24.30 -12.27 -1.89
C MET A 1 -23.05 -12.09 -2.74
N LYS A 2 -23.16 -11.78 -4.05
CA LYS A 2 -21.98 -11.58 -4.91
C LYS A 2 -21.52 -10.10 -4.84
N PRO A 3 -20.21 -9.80 -4.88
CA PRO A 3 -19.73 -8.42 -4.92
C PRO A 3 -20.09 -7.76 -6.25
N LEU A 4 -20.33 -6.44 -6.23
CA LEU A 4 -20.56 -5.58 -7.39
C LEU A 4 -19.29 -5.41 -8.23
N ARG A 5 -18.14 -5.34 -7.56
CA ARG A 5 -16.81 -5.26 -8.17
C ARG A 5 -15.78 -5.88 -7.23
N GLU A 6 -14.80 -6.57 -7.81
CA GLU A 6 -13.65 -7.12 -7.09
C GLU A 6 -12.39 -6.48 -7.66
N VAL A 7 -11.57 -5.89 -6.79
CA VAL A 7 -10.26 -5.34 -7.14
C VAL A 7 -9.20 -6.16 -6.41
N SER A 8 -8.45 -6.96 -7.17
CA SER A 8 -7.38 -7.81 -6.65
C SER A 8 -6.03 -7.13 -6.81
N PHE A 9 -5.20 -7.16 -5.77
CA PHE A 9 -3.83 -6.65 -5.81
C PHE A 9 -2.86 -7.55 -5.04
N LYS A 10 -1.65 -7.68 -5.57
CA LYS A 10 -0.58 -8.47 -4.96
C LYS A 10 0.37 -7.54 -4.23
N ASN A 11 0.51 -7.74 -2.92
CA ASN A 11 1.65 -7.25 -2.16
C ASN A 11 2.71 -8.37 -2.09
N HIS A 12 3.98 -8.03 -1.87
CA HIS A 12 5.15 -8.92 -1.93
C HIS A 12 5.07 -10.19 -1.06
N LYS A 13 4.09 -10.29 -0.15
CA LYS A 13 3.82 -11.46 0.70
C LYS A 13 2.32 -11.78 0.90
N TRP A 14 1.40 -11.02 0.32
CA TRP A 14 -0.04 -11.13 0.61
C TRP A 14 -0.86 -10.89 -0.67
N GLN A 15 -1.84 -11.76 -0.93
CA GLN A 15 -2.88 -11.49 -1.90
C GLN A 15 -3.99 -10.72 -1.21
N CYS A 16 -4.19 -9.48 -1.65
CA CYS A 16 -5.19 -8.60 -1.09
C CYS A 16 -6.31 -8.39 -2.10
N ARG A 17 -7.55 -8.33 -1.62
CA ARG A 17 -8.72 -8.09 -2.45
C ARG A 17 -9.66 -7.10 -1.78
N LEU A 18 -10.19 -6.19 -2.57
CA LEU A 18 -11.30 -5.34 -2.19
C LEU A 18 -12.56 -5.84 -2.90
N GLU A 19 -13.53 -6.24 -2.11
CA GLU A 19 -14.85 -6.68 -2.57
C GLU A 19 -15.87 -5.60 -2.24
N PHE A 20 -16.45 -4.97 -3.25
CA PHE A 20 -17.45 -3.91 -3.08
C PHE A 20 -18.85 -4.52 -3.07
N PHE A 21 -19.57 -4.38 -1.96
CA PHE A 21 -20.98 -4.76 -1.80
C PHE A 21 -21.86 -3.49 -1.86
N PRO A 22 -23.19 -3.60 -1.94
CA PRO A 22 -24.05 -2.40 -1.97
C PRO A 22 -23.90 -1.49 -0.73
N ASP A 23 -23.64 -2.09 0.43
CA ASP A 23 -23.65 -1.49 1.77
C ASP A 23 -22.27 -1.34 2.40
N ARG A 24 -21.26 -2.07 1.91
CA ARG A 24 -19.94 -2.17 2.53
C ARG A 24 -18.84 -2.51 1.54
N VAL A 25 -17.60 -2.26 1.93
CA VAL A 25 -16.42 -2.79 1.27
C VAL A 25 -15.74 -3.78 2.20
N GLU A 26 -15.40 -4.95 1.68
CA GLU A 26 -14.67 -5.97 2.41
C GLU A 26 -13.23 -6.01 1.90
N TYR A 27 -12.29 -5.78 2.81
CA TYR A 27 -10.87 -5.92 2.54
C TYR A 27 -10.42 -7.30 3.02
N VAL A 28 -10.12 -8.17 2.06
CA VAL A 28 -9.72 -9.55 2.29
C VAL A 28 -8.22 -9.65 2.07
N TRP A 29 -7.47 -10.06 3.09
CA TRP A 29 -6.07 -10.40 2.92
C TRP A 29 -5.86 -11.91 3.11
N ASP A 30 -5.21 -12.52 2.12
CA ASP A 30 -4.82 -13.91 2.07
C ASP A 30 -3.30 -13.97 2.02
N LYS A 31 -2.69 -14.46 3.10
CA LYS A 31 -1.23 -14.52 3.26
C LYS A 31 -0.57 -15.44 2.22
N TRP A 32 -1.31 -16.39 1.66
CA TRP A 32 -0.76 -17.44 0.79
C TRP A 32 -1.41 -17.51 -0.58
N GLY A 33 -2.57 -16.84 -0.77
CA GLY A 33 -3.35 -16.95 -2.00
C GLY A 33 -4.03 -18.32 -2.18
N LEU A 34 -4.07 -19.12 -1.12
CA LEU A 34 -4.60 -20.49 -1.12
C LEU A 34 -6.11 -20.51 -0.81
N GLY A 35 -6.70 -19.37 -0.44
CA GLY A 35 -8.12 -19.25 -0.14
C GLY A 35 -8.55 -19.83 1.21
N VAL A 36 -7.61 -20.33 2.01
CA VAL A 36 -7.88 -21.08 3.26
C VAL A 36 -7.85 -20.19 4.51
N GLU A 37 -6.89 -19.26 4.62
CA GLU A 37 -6.81 -18.30 5.74
C GLU A 37 -7.05 -16.87 5.24
N LYS A 38 -8.33 -16.48 5.23
CA LYS A 38 -8.76 -15.13 4.86
C LYS A 38 -9.09 -14.38 6.13
N THR A 39 -8.26 -13.43 6.51
CA THR A 39 -8.71 -12.42 7.46
C THR A 39 -9.40 -11.32 6.66
N ARG A 40 -10.53 -10.86 7.17
CA ARG A 40 -11.44 -9.95 6.49
C ARG A 40 -11.70 -8.75 7.38
N THR A 41 -11.43 -7.56 6.86
CA THR A 41 -11.85 -6.30 7.46
C THR A 41 -13.08 -5.81 6.73
N VAL A 42 -14.16 -5.55 7.46
CA VAL A 42 -15.41 -5.04 6.90
C VAL A 42 -15.51 -3.56 7.21
N ILE A 43 -15.74 -2.74 6.18
CA ILE A 43 -15.88 -1.30 6.32
C ILE A 43 -17.21 -0.90 5.69
N MET A 44 -18.10 -0.37 6.51
CA MET A 44 -19.42 0.07 6.05
C MET A 44 -19.27 1.31 5.15
N ARG A 45 -20.10 1.38 4.11
CA ARG A 45 -20.05 2.44 3.09
C ARG A 45 -20.39 3.81 3.67
N ASP A 46 -21.28 3.86 4.64
CA ASP A 46 -21.70 5.08 5.35
C ASP A 46 -20.55 5.75 6.13
N ALA A 47 -19.57 4.96 6.57
CA ALA A 47 -18.36 5.43 7.25
C ALA A 47 -17.29 5.98 6.28
N LEU A 48 -17.46 5.78 4.97
CA LEU A 48 -16.48 6.18 3.96
C LEU A 48 -16.71 7.60 3.45
N SER A 49 -15.61 8.29 3.19
CA SER A 49 -15.59 9.55 2.44
C SER A 49 -15.70 9.24 0.94
N PRO A 50 -16.41 10.06 0.14
CA PRO A 50 -16.43 9.93 -1.32
C PRO A 50 -15.07 10.26 -1.96
N HIS A 51 -14.16 10.90 -1.22
CA HIS A 51 -12.85 11.30 -1.70
C HIS A 51 -11.78 10.25 -1.35
N LEU A 52 -10.92 9.98 -2.32
CA LEU A 52 -9.72 9.15 -2.16
C LEU A 52 -8.49 10.05 -1.99
N SER A 53 -7.54 9.64 -1.17
CA SER A 53 -6.23 10.30 -1.07
C SER A 53 -5.20 9.56 -1.91
N GLU A 54 -4.45 10.29 -2.73
CA GLU A 54 -3.29 9.75 -3.44
C GLU A 54 -2.01 10.09 -2.69
N GLY A 55 -1.21 9.06 -2.42
CA GLY A 55 0.06 9.19 -1.73
C GLY A 55 1.18 8.52 -2.51
N ASN A 56 2.29 9.23 -2.64
CA ASN A 56 3.54 8.64 -3.08
C ASN A 56 4.30 8.19 -1.84
N ALA A 57 4.45 6.89 -1.67
CA ALA A 57 5.40 6.38 -0.71
C ALA A 57 6.72 6.16 -1.44
N VAL A 58 7.73 6.95 -1.07
CA VAL A 58 9.13 6.54 -1.27
C VAL A 58 9.42 5.50 -0.19
N GLY A 59 8.90 4.30 -0.43
CA GLY A 59 9.34 3.15 0.32
C GLY A 59 10.74 2.85 -0.15
N ALA A 60 11.75 3.27 0.61
CA ALA A 60 12.94 2.43 0.69
C ALA A 60 12.38 1.09 1.16
N TYR A 61 12.19 0.14 0.23
CA TYR A 61 12.06 -1.24 0.64
C TYR A 61 13.19 -1.41 1.66
N MET A 62 12.87 -1.73 2.92
CA MET A 62 13.86 -2.27 3.86
C MET A 62 14.32 -3.56 3.20
N SER A 63 15.20 -3.36 2.24
CA SER A 63 15.60 -4.32 1.25
C SER A 63 16.92 -4.81 1.78
N SER A 64 17.12 -6.11 1.63
CA SER A 64 18.40 -6.77 1.93
C SER A 64 19.64 -5.93 1.55
N PRO A 65 19.67 -5.17 0.43
CA PRO A 65 20.79 -4.30 0.07
C PRO A 65 21.15 -3.18 1.06
N LEU A 66 20.19 -2.46 1.65
CA LEU A 66 20.48 -1.38 2.62
C LEU A 66 21.09 -1.95 3.92
N ILE A 67 20.55 -3.08 4.37
CA ILE A 67 21.08 -3.81 5.54
C ILE A 67 22.49 -4.33 5.22
N ARG A 68 22.71 -4.90 4.03
CA ARG A 68 24.04 -5.34 3.56
C ARG A 68 25.04 -4.18 3.52
N ALA A 69 24.64 -3.00 3.05
CA ALA A 69 25.49 -1.83 3.03
C ALA A 69 25.93 -1.43 4.46
N GLY A 70 25.01 -1.41 5.41
CA GLY A 70 25.34 -1.13 6.82
C GLY A 70 26.26 -2.18 7.44
N VAL A 71 26.06 -3.46 7.12
CA VAL A 71 26.93 -4.57 7.58
C VAL A 71 28.34 -4.42 7.01
N PHE A 72 28.48 -4.19 5.70
CA PHE A 72 29.79 -3.98 5.08
C PHE A 72 30.50 -2.72 5.60
N LEU A 73 29.76 -1.64 5.83
CA LEU A 73 30.32 -0.44 6.45
C LEU A 73 30.88 -0.74 7.85
N THR A 74 30.12 -1.47 8.66
CA THR A 74 30.55 -1.88 10.02
C THR A 74 31.81 -2.73 9.95
N LEU A 75 31.83 -3.76 9.09
CA LEU A 75 32.99 -4.63 8.88
C LEU A 75 34.23 -3.85 8.40
N SER A 76 34.03 -2.81 7.59
CA SER A 76 35.11 -1.93 7.16
C SER A 76 35.74 -1.18 8.34
N VAL A 77 34.93 -0.55 9.20
CA VAL A 77 35.41 0.16 10.39
C VAL A 77 36.18 -0.77 11.33
N PHE A 78 35.66 -1.97 11.59
CA PHE A 78 36.35 -2.97 12.40
C PHE A 78 37.67 -3.42 11.75
N SER A 79 37.70 -3.59 10.44
CA SER A 79 38.92 -4.00 9.73
C SER A 79 40.03 -2.95 9.84
N PHE A 80 39.70 -1.65 9.73
CA PHE A 80 40.68 -0.57 9.90
C PHE A 80 41.09 -0.34 11.35
N GLY A 81 40.20 -0.62 12.31
CA GLY A 81 40.50 -0.45 13.74
C GLY A 81 41.29 -1.60 14.36
N LEU A 82 41.16 -2.82 13.82
CA LEU A 82 41.74 -4.04 14.42
C LEU A 82 42.89 -4.64 13.61
N LEU A 83 42.98 -4.40 12.30
CA LEU A 83 44.02 -5.00 11.47
C LEU A 83 45.19 -4.03 11.26
N PRO A 84 46.44 -4.52 11.25
CA PRO A 84 47.59 -3.67 10.95
C PRO A 84 47.60 -3.28 9.46
N ALA A 85 48.26 -2.16 9.16
CA ALA A 85 48.34 -1.52 7.85
C ALA A 85 48.43 -2.44 6.61
N PRO A 86 49.25 -3.52 6.58
CA PRO A 86 49.31 -4.40 5.41
C PRO A 86 47.98 -5.08 5.07
N TRP A 87 47.04 -5.22 6.02
CA TRP A 87 45.75 -5.89 5.84
C TRP A 87 44.58 -4.95 5.56
N HIS A 88 44.84 -3.64 5.47
CA HIS A 88 43.80 -2.62 5.22
C HIS A 88 43.05 -2.81 3.89
N TYR A 89 43.62 -3.56 2.92
CA TYR A 89 42.92 -3.96 1.69
C TYR A 89 41.60 -4.71 1.95
N ILE A 90 41.49 -5.43 3.07
CA ILE A 90 40.24 -6.07 3.50
C ILE A 90 39.19 -5.02 3.86
N GLY A 91 39.59 -3.97 4.57
CA GLY A 91 38.72 -2.83 4.88
C GLY A 91 38.23 -2.11 3.64
N TYR A 92 39.11 -1.88 2.66
CA TYR A 92 38.76 -1.28 1.37
C TYR A 92 37.79 -2.14 0.55
N PHE A 93 37.94 -3.47 0.58
CA PHE A 93 37.00 -4.39 -0.06
C PHE A 93 35.58 -4.27 0.53
N PHE A 94 35.46 -4.10 1.85
CA PHE A 94 34.17 -3.89 2.49
C PHE A 94 33.56 -2.53 2.16
N VAL A 95 34.37 -1.45 2.07
CA VAL A 95 33.88 -0.14 1.57
C VAL A 95 33.29 -0.29 0.17
N LEU A 96 34.02 -0.92 -0.75
CA LEU A 96 33.56 -1.14 -2.11
C LEU A 96 32.26 -1.94 -2.15
N SER A 97 32.14 -2.99 -1.33
CA SER A 97 30.93 -3.82 -1.21
C SER A 97 29.74 -3.04 -0.63
N ALA A 98 29.99 -2.11 0.30
CA ALA A 98 28.96 -1.20 0.82
C ALA A 98 28.45 -0.24 -0.25
N LEU A 99 29.36 0.35 -1.03
CA LEU A 99 29.03 1.25 -2.14
C LEU A 99 28.23 0.53 -3.23
N LEU A 100 28.64 -0.67 -3.62
CA LEU A 100 27.89 -1.49 -4.59
C LEU A 100 26.49 -1.84 -4.07
N SER A 101 26.37 -2.16 -2.78
CA SER A 101 25.08 -2.45 -2.14
C SER A 101 24.17 -1.22 -2.09
N LEU A 102 24.73 -0.04 -1.82
CA LEU A 102 24.01 1.24 -1.87
C LEU A 102 23.59 1.61 -3.29
N GLY A 103 24.46 1.45 -4.28
CA GLY A 103 24.14 1.67 -5.69
C GLY A 103 23.00 0.76 -6.17
N PHE A 104 23.01 -0.50 -5.74
CA PHE A 104 21.93 -1.44 -6.03
C PHE A 104 20.63 -1.14 -5.26
N ALA A 105 20.72 -0.60 -4.04
CA ALA A 105 19.56 -0.10 -3.33
C ALA A 105 18.95 1.11 -4.04
N ALA A 106 19.79 2.07 -4.44
CA ALA A 106 19.40 3.28 -5.14
C ALA A 106 18.72 3.00 -6.49
N SER A 107 19.26 2.05 -7.27
CA SER A 107 18.64 1.63 -8.54
C SER A 107 17.30 0.90 -8.37
N ARG A 108 16.95 0.51 -7.14
CA ARG A 108 15.67 -0.11 -6.77
C ARG A 108 14.76 0.80 -5.97
N ILE A 109 15.11 2.08 -5.77
CA ILE A 109 14.19 3.08 -5.25
C ILE A 109 13.17 3.38 -6.35
N GLY A 110 12.08 2.62 -6.34
CA GLY A 110 10.89 2.89 -7.14
C GLY A 110 9.91 3.73 -6.33
N THR A 111 9.28 4.72 -6.97
CA THR A 111 8.12 5.41 -6.41
C THR A 111 6.95 4.42 -6.38
N THR A 112 6.43 4.14 -5.18
CA THR A 112 5.21 3.36 -5.04
C THR A 112 4.03 4.32 -4.90
N TYR A 113 3.05 4.17 -5.79
CA TYR A 113 1.82 4.94 -5.78
C TYR A 113 0.75 4.17 -5.02
N TRP A 114 0.09 4.87 -4.10
CA TRP A 114 -0.99 4.33 -3.29
C TRP A 114 -2.24 5.20 -3.40
N LEU A 115 -3.38 4.55 -3.54
CA LEU A 115 -4.71 5.14 -3.43
C LEU A 115 -5.32 4.73 -2.09
N SER A 116 -5.58 5.69 -1.22
CA SER A 116 -6.12 5.47 0.12
C SER A 116 -7.61 5.80 0.16
N ILE A 117 -8.41 4.82 0.56
CA ILE A 117 -9.82 4.99 0.90
C ILE A 117 -9.88 5.62 2.28
N LEU A 118 -10.53 6.78 2.38
CA LEU A 118 -10.67 7.54 3.61
C LEU A 118 -12.03 7.27 4.27
N LYS A 119 -12.04 7.33 5.60
CA LYS A 119 -13.25 7.43 6.41
C LYS A 119 -13.70 8.90 6.51
N LYS A 120 -14.95 9.13 6.89
CA LYS A 120 -15.49 10.49 7.12
C LYS A 120 -14.81 11.22 8.28
N ASP A 121 -14.23 10.48 9.22
CA ASP A 121 -13.45 11.02 10.35
C ASP A 121 -12.01 11.45 9.94
N GLY A 122 -11.64 11.30 8.67
CA GLY A 122 -10.31 11.59 8.15
C GLY A 122 -9.29 10.46 8.29
N GLY A 123 -9.65 9.34 8.94
CA GLY A 123 -8.80 8.16 9.05
C GLY A 123 -8.67 7.39 7.74
N ILE A 124 -7.55 6.69 7.54
CA ILE A 124 -7.37 5.78 6.41
C ILE A 124 -8.08 4.46 6.71
N ALA A 125 -9.02 4.07 5.85
CA ALA A 125 -9.70 2.79 5.92
C ALA A 125 -8.87 1.67 5.28
N VAL A 126 -8.45 1.87 4.01
CA VAL A 126 -7.64 0.89 3.24
C VAL A 126 -6.74 1.63 2.25
N GLY A 127 -5.50 1.16 2.09
CA GLY A 127 -4.60 1.57 1.00
C GLY A 127 -4.54 0.53 -0.12
N VAL A 128 -4.63 0.99 -1.36
CA VAL A 128 -4.52 0.19 -2.59
C VAL A 128 -3.22 0.56 -3.31
N HIS A 129 -2.38 -0.43 -3.58
CA HIS A 129 -1.15 -0.21 -4.33
C HIS A 129 -1.43 -0.15 -5.84
N VAL A 130 -1.19 1.01 -6.46
CA VAL A 130 -1.60 1.33 -7.84
C VAL A 130 -0.43 1.74 -8.73
N THR A 131 0.81 1.43 -8.31
CA THR A 131 2.03 1.74 -9.06
C THR A 131 2.02 1.24 -10.51
N LYS A 132 1.35 0.12 -10.78
CA LYS A 132 1.27 -0.46 -12.13
C LYS A 132 0.04 0.00 -12.93
N TRP A 133 -0.86 0.76 -12.32
CA TRP A 133 -2.06 1.24 -13.00
C TRP A 133 -1.70 2.43 -13.87
N SER A 134 -2.25 2.43 -15.07
CA SER A 134 -2.32 3.61 -15.94
C SER A 134 -3.15 4.72 -15.27
N GLN A 135 -2.98 5.96 -15.75
CA GLN A 135 -3.78 7.08 -15.25
C GLN A 135 -5.28 6.85 -15.48
N ALA A 136 -5.65 6.27 -16.63
CA ALA A 136 -7.03 5.95 -16.96
C ALA A 136 -7.65 4.94 -15.98
N GLU A 137 -6.92 3.87 -15.61
CA GLU A 137 -7.39 2.89 -14.62
C GLU A 137 -7.58 3.53 -13.23
N ARG A 138 -6.69 4.45 -12.83
CA ARG A 138 -6.83 5.19 -11.57
C ARG A 138 -8.09 6.07 -11.59
N ASP A 139 -8.31 6.79 -12.68
CA ASP A 139 -9.45 7.70 -12.80
C ASP A 139 -10.78 6.94 -12.93
N GLU A 140 -10.80 5.81 -13.63
CA GLU A 140 -11.95 4.91 -13.68
C GLU A 140 -12.29 4.36 -12.29
N PHE A 141 -11.28 3.97 -11.51
CA PHE A 141 -11.49 3.51 -10.15
C PHE A 141 -12.01 4.61 -9.23
N LYS A 142 -11.47 5.84 -9.33
CA LYS A 142 -11.95 7.01 -8.56
C LYS A 142 -13.40 7.33 -8.89
N ASP A 143 -13.77 7.35 -10.17
CA ASP A 143 -15.13 7.65 -10.60
C ASP A 143 -16.12 6.56 -10.15
N PHE A 144 -15.73 5.29 -10.31
CA PHE A 144 -16.51 4.16 -9.79
C PHE A 144 -16.72 4.28 -8.29
N PHE A 145 -15.65 4.52 -7.51
CA PHE A 145 -15.72 4.59 -6.06
C PHE A 145 -16.61 5.75 -5.61
N ARG A 146 -16.44 6.94 -6.20
CA ARG A 146 -17.28 8.11 -5.91
C ARG A 146 -18.76 7.82 -6.14
N LYS A 147 -19.11 7.34 -7.33
CA LYS A 147 -20.50 6.95 -7.66
C LYS A 147 -21.02 5.87 -6.73
N TRP A 148 -20.18 4.88 -6.43
CA TRP A 148 -20.49 3.82 -5.48
C TRP A 148 -20.59 4.32 -4.05
N VAL A 149 -20.03 5.45 -3.61
CA VAL A 149 -20.32 6.00 -2.27
C VAL A 149 -21.61 6.82 -2.32
N GLU A 150 -21.77 7.68 -3.32
CA GLU A 150 -22.87 8.65 -3.45
C GLU A 150 -24.24 8.05 -3.77
N ALA A 151 -24.30 6.91 -4.47
CA ALA A 151 -25.57 6.30 -4.88
C ALA A 151 -26.52 5.84 -3.74
N HIS A 152 -26.16 5.98 -2.46
CA HIS A 152 -27.02 5.67 -1.31
C HIS A 152 -27.60 6.94 -0.67
N THR A 153 -26.95 8.09 -0.83
CA THR A 153 -27.44 9.36 -0.28
C THR A 153 -28.76 9.77 -0.94
N ALA A 154 -28.96 9.42 -2.21
CA ALA A 154 -30.19 9.72 -2.95
C ALA A 154 -31.44 8.96 -2.46
N GLY A 155 -31.29 7.90 -1.66
CA GLY A 155 -32.40 7.06 -1.20
C GLY A 155 -33.01 7.47 0.14
N THR A 156 -32.35 8.30 0.94
CA THR A 156 -32.78 8.64 2.31
C THR A 156 -33.40 10.04 2.43
N ASP A 157 -33.14 10.93 1.47
CA ASP A 157 -33.66 12.30 1.52
C ASP A 157 -35.08 12.45 0.95
N ASN A 158 -35.57 11.49 0.14
CA ASN A 158 -36.92 11.52 -0.42
C ASN A 158 -38.03 11.02 0.53
N GLU A 159 -37.70 10.30 1.61
CA GLU A 159 -38.69 9.85 2.60
C GLU A 159 -38.93 10.85 3.74
N ARG A 160 -38.04 11.82 3.96
CA ARG A 160 -38.23 12.88 4.97
C ARG A 160 -39.05 14.07 4.51
N ALA A 161 -39.41 14.12 3.22
CA ALA A 161 -40.18 15.22 2.63
C ALA A 161 -41.66 14.88 2.34
N ALA A 162 -42.22 13.84 2.98
CA ALA A 162 -43.66 13.63 2.97
C ALA A 162 -44.31 14.54 4.03
N PRO A 163 -45.13 15.54 3.64
CA PRO A 163 -45.81 16.39 4.61
C PRO A 163 -46.82 15.54 5.40
N ALA A 164 -46.75 15.62 6.73
CA ALA A 164 -47.78 15.11 7.62
C ALA A 164 -49.12 15.79 7.24
N ARG A 165 -50.02 15.02 6.62
CA ARG A 165 -51.43 15.41 6.48
C ARG A 165 -52.14 14.96 7.75
N VAL A 166 -52.52 15.94 8.60
CA VAL A 166 -53.63 15.85 9.56
C VAL A 166 -54.37 17.18 9.50
#